data_AF-R1EB71-F1
#
_entry.id   AF-R1EB71-F1
#
_cell.length_a   1.000
_cell.length_b   1.000
_cell.length_c   1.000
_cell.angle_alpha   90.00
_cell.angle_beta   90.00
_cell.angle_gamma   90.00
#
_symmetry.space_group_name_H-M   'P 1'
#
loop_
_entity.id
_entity.type
_entity.pdbx_description
1 polymer ?
#
loop_
_entity_poly.entity_id
_entity_poly.type
_entity_poly.pdbx_seq_one_letter_code
_entity_poly.pdbx_strand_id
1 'polypeptide(L)'
;MLSILTMGGYTTQFNLQFSQEDLGMFQGWYPGLAEDIQGAYNDMYEFAAFRFPNYTDVYLGYLTSFNLSNGTISSAYGDIKPTALNMTSAGFTGTKSIMSYWGIHCWLNREDGLLNYTRQNGQTWSLSDSQFFNKTEKVTSSLANWQTNLNYHAPGATIPGIGPALAATAGQTQCSSSTCSSGSGTCFSCDNATDFAALARNYLYASAEAERITYEVAATNASRDAPRYWYSVDSVAAREYYRITYVPAILIAGLVSLFAAAAATAAMAAYAYRTYSARAFRQVDVLRLVADCVDGLRGANAEKDVGGLSRAELESWAARCRVGYEKEGGGGENSYVAAECY
;
A
#
# COMPACT_ATOMS: atom_id res chain seq x y z
N MET A 1 38.06 9.81 25.13
CA MET A 1 36.93 9.72 26.07
C MET A 1 35.77 9.01 25.36
N LEU A 2 35.12 8.06 26.03
CA LEU A 2 33.91 7.38 25.58
C LEU A 2 32.84 7.63 26.64
N SER A 3 31.67 8.11 26.25
CA SER A 3 30.51 8.18 27.15
C SER A 3 29.26 7.72 26.43
N ILE A 4 28.44 6.95 27.14
CA ILE A 4 27.12 6.52 26.69
C ILE A 4 26.09 7.18 27.60
N LEU A 5 25.20 7.99 27.01
CA LEU A 5 24.21 8.77 27.75
C LEU A 5 22.83 8.51 27.17
N THR A 6 21.85 8.15 28.01
CA THR A 6 20.46 8.08 27.57
C THR A 6 19.90 9.49 27.33
N MET A 7 19.36 9.71 26.13
CA MET A 7 18.72 10.91 25.65
C MET A 7 17.21 10.63 25.46
N GLY A 8 16.38 11.08 26.40
CA GLY A 8 14.94 10.81 26.32
C GLY A 8 14.58 9.34 26.57
N GLY A 9 13.46 8.87 26.00
CA GLY A 9 12.91 7.55 26.33
C GLY A 9 13.57 6.34 25.65
N TYR A 10 14.17 6.50 24.46
CA TYR A 10 14.69 5.38 23.64
C TYR A 10 15.82 5.81 22.69
N THR A 11 16.64 6.78 23.09
CA THR A 11 17.80 7.19 22.29
C THR A 11 18.96 7.38 23.22
N THR A 12 20.15 7.17 22.70
CA THR A 12 21.36 7.14 23.48
C THR A 12 22.49 7.72 22.66
N GLN A 13 23.32 8.50 23.32
CA GLN A 13 24.39 9.25 22.71
C GLN A 13 25.72 8.58 23.02
N PHE A 14 26.46 8.26 21.97
CA PHE A 14 27.87 7.91 22.02
C PHE A 14 28.71 9.16 21.79
N ASN A 15 29.55 9.52 22.76
CA ASN A 15 30.65 10.45 22.54
C ASN A 15 31.93 9.64 22.41
N LEU A 16 32.61 9.75 21.28
CA LEU A 16 33.88 9.10 20.99
C LEU A 16 34.93 10.18 20.76
N GLN A 17 36.13 9.97 21.29
CA GLN A 17 37.29 10.78 20.96
C GLN A 17 38.25 9.91 20.17
N PHE A 18 38.49 10.26 18.92
CA PHE A 18 39.45 9.55 18.10
C PHE A 18 40.87 9.77 18.63
N SER A 19 41.74 8.78 18.45
CA SER A 19 43.16 8.89 18.80
C SER A 19 43.92 9.85 17.88
N GLN A 20 43.36 10.17 16.71
CA GLN A 20 43.92 11.09 15.73
C GLN A 20 43.37 12.50 15.99
N GLU A 21 44.26 13.46 16.24
CA GLU A 21 43.91 14.84 16.64
C GLU A 21 43.01 15.57 15.63
N ASP A 22 43.05 15.19 14.34
CA ASP A 22 42.32 15.85 13.25
C ASP A 22 40.81 15.52 13.18
N LEU A 23 40.34 14.47 13.86
CA LEU A 23 38.93 14.02 13.74
C LEU A 23 38.01 14.57 14.84
N GLY A 24 38.57 15.26 15.84
CA GLY A 24 37.83 15.85 16.95
C GLY A 24 37.02 14.84 17.78
N MET A 25 36.05 15.33 18.56
CA MET A 25 35.07 14.46 19.22
C MET A 25 33.94 14.10 18.26
N PHE A 26 33.62 12.82 18.16
CA PHE A 26 32.45 12.31 17.47
C PHE A 26 31.32 12.10 18.45
N GLN A 27 30.26 12.89 18.30
CA GLN A 27 29.02 12.72 19.02
C GLN A 27 28.00 12.11 18.07
N GLY A 28 27.64 10.84 18.31
CA GLY A 28 26.68 10.11 17.51
C GLY A 28 25.51 9.59 18.34
N TRP A 29 24.37 9.41 17.69
CA TRP A 29 23.16 8.83 18.30
C TRP A 29 22.96 7.39 17.86
N TYR A 30 22.53 6.55 18.81
CA TYR A 30 22.07 5.18 18.59
C TYR A 30 20.70 4.99 19.28
N PRO A 31 19.87 4.05 18.80
CA PRO A 31 18.56 3.79 19.37
C PRO A 31 18.64 2.96 20.66
N GLY A 32 17.63 3.04 21.51
CA GLY A 32 17.52 2.27 22.75
C GLY A 32 18.13 2.94 23.98
N LEU A 33 18.32 2.16 25.04
CA LEU A 33 18.72 2.65 26.37
C LEU A 33 20.17 2.30 26.69
N ALA A 34 20.80 3.08 27.57
CA ALA A 34 22.16 2.78 28.02
C ALA A 34 22.20 1.45 28.80
N GLU A 35 21.09 1.10 29.47
CA GLU A 35 20.95 -0.15 30.20
C GLU A 35 21.05 -1.39 29.29
N ASP A 36 20.65 -1.28 28.02
CA ASP A 36 20.75 -2.39 27.06
C ASP A 36 22.20 -2.82 26.88
N ILE A 37 23.13 -1.86 26.84
CA ILE A 37 24.57 -2.11 26.73
C ILE A 37 25.15 -2.51 28.09
N GLN A 38 24.66 -1.94 29.19
CA GLN A 38 25.12 -2.30 30.54
C GLN A 38 24.74 -3.74 30.91
N GLY A 39 23.53 -4.19 30.56
CA GLY A 39 22.99 -5.50 30.91
C GLY A 39 23.31 -6.64 29.94
N ALA A 40 23.78 -6.34 28.72
CA ALA A 40 24.08 -7.34 27.70
C ALA A 40 25.15 -8.39 28.12
N TYR A 41 25.15 -9.59 27.52
CA TYR A 41 26.20 -10.60 27.76
C TYR A 41 27.58 -10.13 27.30
N ASN A 42 28.68 -10.65 27.88
CA ASN A 42 30.08 -10.25 27.60
C ASN A 42 30.57 -10.65 26.19
N ASP A 43 29.83 -10.25 25.16
CA ASP A 43 30.13 -10.46 23.76
C ASP A 43 30.66 -9.16 23.12
N MET A 44 30.97 -9.27 21.84
CA MET A 44 31.24 -8.14 20.97
C MET A 44 29.91 -7.58 20.45
N TYR A 45 29.74 -6.27 20.54
CA TYR A 45 28.52 -5.57 20.12
C TYR A 45 28.78 -4.69 18.91
N GLU A 46 28.03 -4.90 17.85
CA GLU A 46 28.12 -4.11 16.63
C GLU A 46 27.11 -2.97 16.62
N PHE A 47 27.59 -1.76 16.46
CA PHE A 47 26.74 -0.57 16.49
C PHE A 47 27.05 0.36 15.32
N ALA A 48 26.01 1.10 14.92
CA ALA A 48 26.13 2.19 13.96
C ALA A 48 25.63 3.46 14.64
N ALA A 49 26.55 4.41 14.87
CA ALA A 49 26.24 5.69 15.49
C ALA A 49 26.31 6.80 14.43
N PHE A 50 25.22 7.54 14.26
CA PHE A 50 25.16 8.62 13.28
C PHE A 50 25.43 9.96 13.95
N ARG A 51 26.28 10.80 13.34
CA ARG A 51 26.66 12.10 13.90
C ARG A 51 25.45 13.03 14.00
N PHE A 52 25.19 13.54 15.19
CA PHE A 52 24.15 14.54 15.43
C PHE A 52 24.72 15.97 15.24
N PRO A 53 23.95 16.95 14.72
CA PRO A 53 22.56 16.88 14.24
C PRO A 53 22.38 16.54 12.76
N ASN A 54 23.45 16.53 11.96
CA ASN A 54 23.34 16.55 10.51
C ASN A 54 23.28 15.16 9.84
N TYR A 55 23.57 14.09 10.59
CA TYR A 55 23.65 12.70 10.13
C TYR A 55 24.47 12.48 8.85
N THR A 56 25.49 13.31 8.63
CA THR A 56 26.36 13.24 7.45
C THR A 56 27.53 12.26 7.62
N ASP A 57 27.81 11.90 8.86
CA ASP A 57 28.86 10.96 9.24
C ASP A 57 28.26 9.80 10.03
N VAL A 58 28.82 8.61 9.84
CA VAL A 58 28.51 7.42 10.62
C VAL A 58 29.78 6.81 11.16
N TYR A 59 29.73 6.37 12.41
CA TYR A 59 30.73 5.49 12.99
C TYR A 59 30.16 4.07 13.02
N LEU A 60 30.78 3.18 12.26
CA LEU A 60 30.45 1.76 12.22
C LEU A 60 31.47 1.03 13.08
N GLY A 61 31.03 0.54 14.23
CA GLY A 61 31.93 0.14 15.29
C GLY A 61 31.55 -1.13 16.00
N TYR A 62 32.54 -1.64 16.71
CA TYR A 62 32.44 -2.77 17.60
C TYR A 62 32.79 -2.30 19.01
N LEU A 63 32.08 -2.82 20.00
CA LEU A 63 32.27 -2.56 21.41
C LEU A 63 32.42 -3.89 22.14
N THR A 64 33.32 -3.99 23.11
CA THR A 64 33.43 -5.20 23.93
C THR A 64 33.81 -4.85 25.37
N SER A 65 33.45 -5.71 26.31
CA SER A 65 33.82 -5.57 27.73
C SER A 65 35.24 -6.05 28.04
N PHE A 66 35.95 -6.65 27.07
CA PHE A 66 37.35 -7.00 27.23
C PHE A 66 38.26 -5.76 27.11
N ASN A 67 39.32 -5.71 27.91
CA ASN A 67 40.34 -4.68 27.83
C ASN A 67 41.35 -5.03 26.73
N LEU A 68 41.15 -4.49 25.53
CA LEU A 68 41.97 -4.72 24.34
C LEU A 68 43.01 -3.62 24.11
N SER A 69 43.43 -2.89 25.15
CA SER A 69 44.43 -1.81 25.04
C SER A 69 45.77 -2.24 24.42
N ASN A 70 46.14 -3.51 24.60
CA ASN A 70 47.34 -4.12 24.00
C ASN A 70 47.03 -5.04 22.82
N GLY A 71 45.80 -5.01 22.30
CA GLY A 71 45.38 -5.80 21.16
C GLY A 71 45.69 -5.11 19.83
N THR A 72 45.91 -5.92 18.79
CA THR A 72 46.01 -5.45 17.40
C THR A 72 45.10 -6.29 16.52
N ILE A 73 44.30 -5.62 15.69
CA ILE A 73 43.38 -6.24 14.74
C ILE A 73 43.93 -5.96 13.34
N SER A 74 44.43 -7.00 12.66
CA SER A 74 45.00 -6.87 11.31
C SER A 74 43.89 -6.66 10.28
N SER A 75 43.82 -5.51 9.60
CA SER A 75 42.83 -5.27 8.54
C SER A 75 43.49 -5.03 7.18
N ALA A 76 42.70 -5.13 6.10
CA ALA A 76 43.14 -4.77 4.75
C ALA A 76 43.58 -3.29 4.62
N TYR A 77 43.21 -2.45 5.60
CA TYR A 77 43.53 -1.02 5.67
C TYR A 77 44.66 -0.71 6.67
N GLY A 78 45.33 -1.75 7.20
CA GLY A 78 46.36 -1.65 8.22
C GLY A 78 45.90 -2.16 9.59
N ASP A 79 46.83 -2.21 10.55
CA ASP A 79 46.55 -2.69 11.90
C ASP A 79 45.73 -1.67 12.68
N ILE A 80 44.58 -2.10 13.18
CA ILE A 80 43.68 -1.32 14.01
C ILE A 80 44.02 -1.60 15.47
N LYS A 81 44.20 -0.53 16.25
CA LYS A 81 44.41 -0.60 17.71
C LYS A 81 43.12 -0.24 18.42
N PRO A 82 42.46 -1.18 19.11
CA PRO A 82 41.30 -0.88 19.93
C PRO A 82 41.65 0.11 21.03
N THR A 83 40.71 1.01 21.33
CA THR A 83 40.88 1.95 22.44
C THR A 83 40.05 1.46 23.62
N ALA A 84 40.71 1.09 24.71
CA ALA A 84 40.07 0.69 25.96
C ALA A 84 39.86 1.91 26.87
N LEU A 85 38.65 2.05 27.41
CA LEU A 85 38.26 3.21 28.22
C LEU A 85 37.51 2.77 29.47
N ASN A 86 37.73 3.52 30.55
CA ASN A 86 37.02 3.32 31.80
C ASN A 86 35.60 3.89 31.69
N MET A 87 34.61 3.02 31.90
CA MET A 87 33.18 3.30 31.76
C MET A 87 32.46 3.44 33.11
N THR A 88 33.19 3.36 34.23
CA THR A 88 32.59 3.45 35.59
C THR A 88 31.81 4.73 35.83
N SER A 89 32.24 5.87 35.26
CA SER A 89 31.52 7.13 35.36
C SER A 89 30.18 7.15 34.61
N ALA A 90 29.98 6.21 33.67
CA ALA A 90 28.74 6.04 32.90
C ALA A 90 27.85 4.91 33.46
N GLY A 91 28.10 4.46 34.70
CA GLY A 91 27.28 3.45 35.37
C GLY A 91 27.63 1.99 35.04
N PHE A 92 28.67 1.75 34.24
CA PHE A 92 29.13 0.39 33.96
C PHE A 92 29.94 -0.18 35.13
N THR A 93 29.62 -1.40 35.56
CA THR A 93 30.26 -2.06 36.70
C THR A 93 30.78 -3.46 36.33
N GLY A 94 31.55 -4.09 37.24
CA GLY A 94 32.05 -5.45 37.06
C GLY A 94 32.98 -5.59 35.85
N THR A 95 32.76 -6.63 35.04
CA THR A 95 33.54 -6.92 33.82
C THR A 95 33.41 -5.86 32.72
N LYS A 96 32.43 -4.96 32.81
CA LYS A 96 32.21 -3.87 31.85
C LYS A 96 32.72 -2.51 32.33
N SER A 97 33.36 -2.47 33.50
CA SER A 97 34.00 -1.25 34.02
C SER A 97 35.03 -0.67 33.06
N ILE A 98 35.61 -1.51 32.20
CA ILE A 98 36.43 -1.12 31.05
C ILE A 98 35.74 -1.66 29.80
N MET A 99 35.61 -0.82 28.77
CA MET A 99 35.15 -1.26 27.46
C MET A 99 36.13 -0.83 26.38
N SER A 100 36.33 -1.70 25.40
CA SER A 100 37.16 -1.40 24.23
C SER A 100 36.29 -1.21 23.01
N TYR A 101 36.67 -0.27 22.16
CA TYR A 101 35.98 -0.03 20.90
C TYR A 101 36.97 0.14 19.74
N TRP A 102 36.51 -0.22 18.55
CA TRP A 102 37.21 -0.04 17.28
C TRP A 102 36.19 -0.01 16.14
N GLY A 103 36.58 0.41 14.95
CA GLY A 103 35.63 0.62 13.86
C GLY A 103 36.15 1.53 12.77
N ILE A 104 35.24 1.92 11.89
CA ILE A 104 35.50 2.83 10.77
C ILE A 104 34.56 4.02 10.83
N HIS A 105 35.09 5.18 10.43
CA HIS A 105 34.33 6.40 10.26
C HIS A 105 34.04 6.59 8.76
N CYS A 106 32.77 6.64 8.40
CA CYS A 106 32.32 6.71 7.02
C CYS A 106 31.39 7.91 6.79
N TRP A 107 31.33 8.38 5.55
CA TRP A 107 30.34 9.34 5.09
C TRP A 107 29.88 8.98 3.68
N LEU A 108 28.69 9.47 3.33
CA LEU A 108 28.11 9.26 2.01
C LEU A 108 28.37 10.49 1.14
N ASN A 109 28.87 10.22 -0.06
CA ASN A 109 29.01 11.20 -1.12
C ASN A 109 27.97 10.90 -2.20
N ARG A 110 27.24 11.91 -2.64
CA ARG A 110 26.31 11.83 -3.77
C ARG A 110 26.92 12.55 -4.96
N GLU A 111 26.74 11.94 -6.12
CA GLU A 111 27.07 12.51 -7.41
C GLU A 111 25.81 12.56 -8.25
N ASP A 112 25.56 13.70 -8.89
CA ASP A 112 24.44 13.82 -9.83
C ASP A 112 24.92 13.39 -11.22
N GLY A 113 24.02 12.76 -11.98
CA GLY A 113 24.31 12.28 -13.32
C GLY A 113 23.07 12.18 -14.20
N LEU A 114 23.31 12.08 -15.50
CA LEU A 114 22.33 11.82 -16.52
C LEU A 114 22.39 10.34 -16.90
N LEU A 115 21.22 9.69 -16.89
CA LEU A 115 21.06 8.31 -17.29
C LEU A 115 20.14 8.26 -18.51
N ASN A 116 20.66 7.83 -19.65
CA ASN A 116 19.89 7.69 -20.87
C ASN A 116 19.27 6.29 -20.92
N TYR A 117 17.97 6.22 -20.73
CA TYR A 117 17.21 4.98 -20.83
C TYR A 117 16.61 4.83 -22.23
N THR A 118 16.83 3.67 -22.86
CA THR A 118 16.18 3.31 -24.13
C THR A 118 15.33 2.08 -23.92
N ARG A 119 14.22 2.03 -24.65
CA ARG A 119 13.28 0.90 -24.62
C ARG A 119 12.82 0.59 -26.02
N GLN A 120 12.96 -0.68 -26.43
CA GLN A 120 12.32 -1.19 -27.64
C GLN A 120 10.90 -1.66 -27.32
N ASN A 121 10.02 -1.66 -28.33
CA ASN A 121 8.62 -2.03 -28.16
C ASN A 121 8.49 -3.43 -27.52
N GLY A 122 7.81 -3.52 -26.38
CA GLY A 122 7.61 -4.78 -25.64
C GLY A 122 8.78 -5.23 -24.76
N GLN A 123 9.91 -4.54 -24.74
CA GLN A 123 11.06 -4.88 -23.87
C GLN A 123 11.11 -4.04 -22.60
N THR A 124 11.93 -4.48 -21.63
CA THR A 124 12.24 -3.70 -20.42
C THR A 124 13.12 -2.50 -20.77
N TRP A 125 13.06 -1.45 -19.93
CA TRP A 125 13.99 -0.33 -20.06
C TRP A 125 15.43 -0.81 -19.89
N SER A 126 16.33 -0.32 -20.74
CA SER A 126 17.77 -0.59 -20.66
C SER A 126 18.53 0.72 -20.58
N LEU A 127 19.57 0.76 -19.74
CA LEU A 127 20.48 1.89 -19.65
C LEU A 127 21.41 1.86 -20.87
N SER A 128 21.32 2.89 -21.71
CA SER A 128 22.10 3.02 -22.95
C SER A 128 23.36 3.86 -22.80
N ASP A 129 23.33 4.85 -21.91
CA ASP A 129 24.47 5.70 -21.60
C ASP A 129 24.31 6.30 -20.20
N SER A 130 25.42 6.58 -19.53
CA SER A 130 25.46 7.24 -18.23
C SER A 130 26.59 8.26 -18.18
N GLN A 131 26.25 9.46 -17.73
CA GLN A 131 27.20 10.56 -17.55
C GLN A 131 27.06 11.10 -16.14
N PHE A 132 28.14 11.11 -15.38
CA PHE A 132 28.16 11.65 -14.02
C PHE A 132 28.97 12.94 -13.99
N PHE A 133 28.51 13.91 -13.23
CA PHE A 133 29.21 15.18 -13.06
C PHE A 133 30.15 15.03 -11.86
N ASN A 134 31.47 15.08 -12.07
CA ASN A 134 32.57 14.87 -11.09
C ASN A 134 32.53 15.69 -9.77
N LYS A 135 31.43 16.39 -9.45
CA LYS A 135 31.20 17.04 -8.17
C LYS A 135 30.46 16.09 -7.23
N THR A 136 31.20 15.51 -6.31
CA THR A 136 30.62 14.75 -5.19
C THR A 136 30.30 15.68 -4.02
N GLU A 137 29.08 15.63 -3.52
CA GLU A 137 28.66 16.36 -2.31
C GLU A 137 28.39 15.40 -1.16
N LYS A 138 28.84 15.76 0.04
CA LYS A 138 28.56 14.97 1.25
C LYS A 138 27.08 15.11 1.60
N VAL A 139 26.38 13.98 1.71
CA VAL A 139 24.93 13.97 1.96
C VAL A 139 24.57 13.45 3.35
N THR A 140 23.40 13.87 3.82
CA THR A 140 22.77 13.37 5.04
C THR A 140 22.24 11.95 4.81
N SER A 141 22.59 11.02 5.70
CA SER A 141 22.15 9.63 5.64
C SER A 141 20.69 9.48 6.09
N SER A 142 19.78 9.14 5.17
CA SER A 142 18.38 8.83 5.47
C SER A 142 18.23 7.67 6.47
N LEU A 143 19.17 6.72 6.42
CA LEU A 143 19.22 5.55 7.28
C LEU A 143 19.33 5.91 8.78
N ALA A 144 19.91 7.07 9.11
CA ALA A 144 19.99 7.55 10.48
C ALA A 144 18.60 7.80 11.07
N ASN A 145 17.73 8.44 10.30
CA ASN A 145 16.35 8.72 10.69
C ASN A 145 15.53 7.44 10.81
N TRP A 146 15.78 6.45 9.94
CA TRP A 146 15.13 5.15 10.03
C TRP A 146 15.52 4.42 11.30
N GLN A 147 16.81 4.44 11.66
CA GLN A 147 17.30 3.81 12.87
C GLN A 147 16.69 4.44 14.13
N THR A 148 16.73 5.78 14.25
CA THR A 148 16.32 6.48 15.48
C THR A 148 14.82 6.64 15.59
N ASN A 149 14.12 7.04 14.53
CA ASN A 149 12.66 7.29 14.59
C ASN A 149 11.84 6.01 14.68
N LEU A 150 12.32 4.91 14.08
CA LEU A 150 11.63 3.62 14.16
C LEU A 150 12.10 2.79 15.36
N ASN A 151 13.09 3.28 16.12
CA ASN A 151 13.78 2.54 17.17
C ASN A 151 14.07 1.10 16.69
N TYR A 152 14.83 0.95 15.61
CA TYR A 152 15.01 -0.34 14.95
C TYR A 152 15.85 -1.31 15.80
N HIS A 153 15.42 -2.58 15.91
CA HIS A 153 16.18 -3.66 16.53
C HIS A 153 16.38 -4.79 15.50
N ALA A 154 17.64 -5.13 15.22
CA ALA A 154 17.95 -6.27 14.39
C ALA A 154 17.48 -7.59 15.07
N PRO A 155 16.80 -8.50 14.37
CA PRO A 155 16.36 -9.77 14.94
C PRO A 155 17.53 -10.59 15.48
N GLY A 156 17.42 -11.06 16.73
CA GLY A 156 18.47 -11.87 17.37
C GLY A 156 19.70 -11.08 17.85
N ALA A 157 19.72 -9.76 17.68
CA ALA A 157 20.80 -8.92 18.20
C ALA A 157 20.60 -8.56 19.67
N THR A 158 21.70 -8.48 20.42
CA THR A 158 21.70 -8.09 21.83
C THR A 158 21.53 -6.59 22.03
N ILE A 159 21.97 -5.79 21.06
CA ILE A 159 21.86 -4.33 21.13
C ILE A 159 20.95 -3.78 20.03
N PRO A 160 20.20 -2.69 20.33
CA PRO A 160 19.39 -1.97 19.36
C PRO A 160 20.23 -1.33 18.25
N GLY A 161 19.58 -1.13 17.09
CA GLY A 161 20.16 -0.45 15.94
C GLY A 161 20.39 -1.36 14.73
N ILE A 162 20.84 -0.74 13.64
CA ILE A 162 21.11 -1.44 12.37
C ILE A 162 22.50 -2.05 12.34
N GLY A 163 23.40 -1.66 13.27
CA GLY A 163 24.78 -2.12 13.34
C GLY A 163 24.93 -3.65 13.24
N PRO A 164 24.17 -4.45 14.00
CA PRO A 164 24.24 -5.91 13.93
C PRO A 164 23.85 -6.46 12.54
N ALA A 165 22.83 -5.87 11.91
CA ALA A 165 22.41 -6.26 10.56
C ALA A 165 23.48 -5.91 9.50
N LEU A 166 24.16 -4.77 9.66
CA LEU A 166 25.26 -4.37 8.78
C LEU A 166 26.50 -5.24 8.96
N ALA A 167 26.75 -5.72 10.18
CA ALA A 167 27.92 -6.53 10.50
C ALA A 167 27.75 -8.02 10.17
N ALA A 168 26.53 -8.48 9.91
CA ALA A 168 26.20 -9.90 9.72
C ALA A 168 27.08 -10.61 8.65
N THR A 169 27.43 -9.91 7.56
CA THR A 169 28.30 -10.47 6.50
C THR A 169 29.75 -9.99 6.57
N ALA A 170 30.06 -9.01 7.42
CA ALA A 170 31.41 -8.51 7.65
C ALA A 170 32.25 -9.42 8.57
N GLY A 171 31.60 -10.39 9.21
CA GLY A 171 32.23 -11.28 10.17
C GLY A 171 32.53 -10.59 11.51
N GLN A 172 32.83 -11.40 12.51
CA GLN A 172 33.13 -10.94 13.85
C GLN A 172 34.61 -11.18 14.18
N THR A 173 35.30 -10.13 14.62
CA THR A 173 36.67 -10.26 15.11
C THR A 173 36.68 -11.10 16.39
N GLN A 174 37.46 -12.18 16.39
CA GLN A 174 37.60 -13.05 17.55
C GLN A 174 38.95 -12.79 18.22
N CYS A 175 38.92 -12.19 19.40
CA CYS A 175 40.12 -11.93 20.19
C CYS A 175 40.33 -13.01 21.24
N SER A 176 41.52 -13.63 21.23
CA SER A 176 41.97 -14.55 22.26
C SER A 176 43.02 -13.89 23.15
N SER A 177 42.94 -14.16 24.45
CA SER A 177 43.96 -13.71 25.40
C SER A 177 45.12 -14.70 25.46
N SER A 178 46.34 -14.18 25.45
CA SER A 178 47.57 -14.95 25.60
C SER A 178 48.52 -14.21 26.56
N THR A 179 49.49 -14.93 27.11
CA THR A 179 50.54 -14.30 27.93
C THR A 179 51.57 -13.68 27.00
N CYS A 180 51.87 -12.38 27.17
CA CYS A 180 52.85 -11.69 26.34
C CYS A 180 54.24 -12.34 26.48
N SER A 181 54.96 -12.51 25.37
CA SER A 181 56.30 -13.13 25.35
C SER A 181 57.38 -12.34 26.11
N SER A 182 57.09 -11.09 26.50
CA SER A 182 58.08 -10.13 27.01
C SER A 182 57.79 -9.62 28.44
N GLY A 183 56.79 -10.16 29.16
CA GLY A 183 56.48 -9.70 30.52
C GLY A 183 55.17 -10.24 31.09
N SER A 184 54.91 -9.94 32.38
CA SER A 184 53.74 -10.39 33.18
C SER A 184 52.40 -9.74 32.78
N GLY A 185 52.15 -9.56 31.48
CA GLY A 185 50.94 -8.92 30.95
C GLY A 185 50.11 -9.88 30.08
N THR A 186 48.80 -9.63 29.99
CA THR A 186 47.91 -10.27 29.03
C THR A 186 47.95 -9.52 27.70
N CYS A 187 48.34 -10.22 26.64
CA CYS A 187 48.27 -9.76 25.26
C CYS A 187 47.02 -10.33 24.61
N PHE A 188 46.46 -9.61 23.64
CA PHE A 188 45.31 -10.09 22.87
C PHE A 188 45.74 -10.24 21.41
N SER A 189 45.58 -11.45 20.88
CA SER A 189 45.67 -11.69 19.44
C SER A 189 44.26 -11.81 18.91
N CYS A 190 43.93 -11.01 17.91
CA CYS A 190 42.63 -11.03 17.27
C CYS A 190 42.74 -11.69 15.91
N ASP A 191 42.19 -12.90 15.81
CA ASP A 191 42.13 -13.69 14.58
C ASP A 191 40.78 -13.45 13.89
N ASN A 192 40.69 -13.71 12.58
CA ASN A 192 39.52 -13.41 11.75
C ASN A 192 39.07 -11.96 11.84
N ALA A 193 39.93 -11.03 11.43
CA ALA A 193 39.60 -9.63 11.45
C ALA A 193 38.34 -9.33 10.63
N THR A 194 37.49 -8.48 11.20
CA THR A 194 36.29 -7.96 10.54
C THR A 194 36.63 -7.42 9.15
N ASP A 195 35.86 -7.81 8.15
CA ASP A 195 35.93 -7.22 6.82
C ASP A 195 35.26 -5.84 6.83
N PHE A 196 36.06 -4.82 7.12
CA PHE A 196 35.61 -3.42 7.09
C PHE A 196 35.15 -2.97 5.69
N ALA A 197 35.65 -3.60 4.62
CA ALA A 197 35.19 -3.30 3.27
C ALA A 197 33.76 -3.81 3.06
N ALA A 198 33.47 -5.04 3.53
CA ALA A 198 32.11 -5.58 3.53
C ALA A 198 31.18 -4.73 4.40
N LEU A 199 31.61 -4.32 5.60
CA LEU A 199 30.84 -3.46 6.49
C LEU A 199 30.48 -2.11 5.84
N ALA A 200 31.45 -1.44 5.22
CA ALA A 200 31.23 -0.18 4.51
C ALA A 200 30.32 -0.36 3.29
N ARG A 201 30.45 -1.46 2.54
CA ARG A 201 29.56 -1.79 1.41
C ARG A 201 28.14 -2.04 1.88
N ASN A 202 27.95 -2.79 2.97
CA ASN A 202 26.62 -3.03 3.54
C ASN A 202 25.97 -1.72 3.97
N TYR A 203 26.73 -0.81 4.59
CA TYR A 203 26.24 0.52 4.92
C TYR A 203 25.82 1.30 3.67
N LEU A 204 26.65 1.30 2.61
CA LEU A 204 26.33 1.95 1.35
C LEU A 204 25.04 1.39 0.74
N TYR A 205 24.90 0.07 0.63
CA TYR A 205 23.69 -0.59 0.11
C TYR A 205 22.46 -0.28 0.96
N ALA A 206 22.56 -0.41 2.29
CA ALA A 206 21.45 -0.12 3.19
C ALA A 206 21.01 1.35 3.11
N SER A 207 21.97 2.28 2.97
CA SER A 207 21.65 3.70 2.81
C SER A 207 20.96 3.99 1.49
N ALA A 208 21.41 3.39 0.38
CA ALA A 208 20.79 3.53 -0.93
C ALA A 208 19.38 2.94 -0.95
N GLU A 209 19.16 1.79 -0.32
CA GLU A 209 17.84 1.17 -0.21
C GLU A 209 16.89 2.00 0.67
N ALA A 210 17.35 2.55 1.79
CA ALA A 210 16.55 3.44 2.62
C ALA A 210 16.12 4.70 1.86
N GLU A 211 17.02 5.28 1.07
CA GLU A 211 16.68 6.40 0.18
C GLU A 211 15.68 5.99 -0.89
N ARG A 212 15.91 4.87 -1.57
CA ARG A 212 15.00 4.34 -2.60
C ARG A 212 13.59 4.17 -2.06
N ILE A 213 13.42 3.49 -0.92
CA ILE A 213 12.10 3.28 -0.31
C ILE A 213 11.47 4.63 0.07
N THR A 214 12.26 5.56 0.63
CA THR A 214 11.76 6.90 0.99
C THR A 214 11.22 7.64 -0.25
N TYR A 215 11.93 7.58 -1.37
CA TYR A 215 11.49 8.20 -2.62
C TYR A 215 10.30 7.47 -3.27
N GLU A 216 10.26 6.14 -3.24
CA GLU A 216 9.14 5.34 -3.72
C GLU A 216 7.86 5.66 -2.93
N VAL A 217 7.94 5.72 -1.60
CA VAL A 217 6.81 6.11 -0.74
C VAL A 217 6.36 7.53 -1.03
N ALA A 218 7.30 8.48 -1.15
CA ALA A 218 6.97 9.85 -1.53
C ALA A 218 6.27 9.94 -2.89
N ALA A 219 6.72 9.16 -3.88
CA ALA A 219 6.10 9.11 -5.20
C ALA A 219 4.69 8.49 -5.18
N THR A 220 4.44 7.47 -4.36
CA THR A 220 3.09 6.91 -4.18
C THR A 220 2.12 7.91 -3.52
N ASN A 221 2.63 8.86 -2.74
CA ASN A 221 1.86 9.91 -2.10
C ASN A 221 1.74 11.20 -2.95
N ALA A 222 2.16 11.16 -4.22
CA ALA A 222 2.16 12.31 -5.13
C ALA A 222 0.76 12.88 -5.48
N SER A 223 -0.32 12.30 -4.95
CA SER A 223 -1.64 12.94 -4.99
C SER A 223 -1.77 14.14 -4.03
N ARG A 224 -0.83 14.32 -3.08
CA ARG A 224 -0.86 15.39 -2.07
C ARG A 224 0.28 16.41 -2.17
N ASP A 225 1.47 16.00 -2.62
CA ASP A 225 2.62 16.90 -2.80
C ASP A 225 3.41 16.49 -4.06
N ALA A 226 3.71 17.47 -4.92
CA ALA A 226 4.52 17.23 -6.11
C ALA A 226 5.96 16.86 -5.70
N PRO A 227 6.54 15.76 -6.20
CA PRO A 227 7.91 15.39 -5.87
C PRO A 227 8.89 16.49 -6.30
N ARG A 228 9.87 16.77 -5.43
CA ARG A 228 10.88 17.83 -5.62
C ARG A 228 11.87 17.58 -6.78
N TYR A 229 11.85 16.36 -7.34
CA TYR A 229 12.70 15.94 -8.44
C TYR A 229 11.79 15.47 -9.59
N TRP A 230 11.85 16.18 -10.71
CA TRP A 230 11.11 15.81 -11.92
C TRP A 230 12.01 14.92 -12.77
N TYR A 231 11.56 13.71 -13.07
CA TYR A 231 12.15 12.93 -14.15
C TYR A 231 11.33 13.23 -15.41
N SER A 232 11.86 14.05 -16.32
CA SER A 232 11.26 14.24 -17.64
C SER A 232 11.53 12.97 -18.45
N VAL A 233 10.65 11.99 -18.32
CA VAL A 233 10.59 10.91 -19.30
C VAL A 233 9.89 11.51 -20.50
N ASP A 234 10.66 11.85 -21.54
CA ASP A 234 10.11 12.10 -22.87
C ASP A 234 9.47 10.80 -23.35
N SER A 235 8.23 10.57 -22.92
CA SER A 235 7.44 9.49 -23.46
C SER A 235 7.17 9.88 -24.91
N VAL A 236 7.70 9.10 -25.85
CA VAL A 236 7.04 8.95 -27.14
C VAL A 236 5.71 8.28 -26.80
N ALA A 237 4.73 9.10 -26.41
CA ALA A 237 3.38 8.63 -26.15
C ALA A 237 2.98 7.88 -27.42
N ALA A 238 2.73 6.58 -27.28
CA ALA A 238 2.03 5.85 -28.31
C ALA A 238 0.68 6.55 -28.43
N ARG A 239 0.56 7.49 -29.39
CA ARG A 239 -0.70 8.07 -29.78
C ARG A 239 -1.48 6.93 -30.41
N GLU A 240 -2.20 6.19 -29.58
CA GLU A 240 -3.28 5.37 -30.07
C GLU A 240 -4.28 6.32 -30.73
N TYR A 241 -4.23 6.37 -32.06
CA TYR A 241 -5.30 6.95 -32.84
C TYR A 241 -6.51 6.04 -32.64
N TYR A 242 -7.27 6.28 -31.57
CA TYR A 242 -8.60 5.72 -31.42
C TYR A 242 -9.43 6.27 -32.58
N ARG A 243 -9.51 5.53 -33.69
CA ARG A 243 -10.38 5.89 -34.80
C ARG A 243 -11.80 5.73 -34.28
N ILE A 244 -12.43 6.86 -33.96
CA ILE A 244 -13.85 7.00 -33.58
C ILE A 244 -14.74 6.72 -34.81
N THR A 245 -14.47 5.66 -35.57
CA THR A 245 -15.23 5.29 -36.77
C THR A 245 -16.47 4.48 -36.42
N TYR A 246 -16.52 3.83 -35.26
CA TYR A 246 -17.61 2.93 -34.90
C TYR A 246 -18.70 3.57 -34.02
N VAL A 247 -18.39 4.65 -33.32
CA VAL A 247 -19.35 5.35 -32.43
C VAL A 247 -20.54 5.94 -33.21
N PRO A 248 -20.35 6.62 -34.37
CA PRO A 248 -21.48 7.13 -35.15
C PRO A 248 -22.37 6.01 -35.71
N ALA A 249 -21.77 4.88 -36.12
CA ALA A 249 -22.51 3.76 -36.68
C ALA A 249 -23.42 3.07 -35.66
N ILE A 250 -22.92 2.87 -34.42
CA ILE A 250 -23.71 2.28 -33.32
C ILE A 250 -24.86 3.23 -32.91
N LEU A 251 -24.62 4.53 -32.89
CA LEU A 251 -25.65 5.53 -32.61
C LEU A 251 -26.75 5.54 -33.67
N ILE A 252 -26.40 5.47 -34.96
CA ILE A 252 -27.39 5.41 -36.06
C ILE A 252 -28.21 4.12 -35.98
N ALA A 253 -27.58 2.97 -35.72
CA ALA A 253 -28.28 1.71 -35.54
C ALA A 253 -29.27 1.75 -34.36
N GLY A 254 -28.89 2.38 -33.26
CA GLY A 254 -29.78 2.62 -32.11
C GLY A 254 -30.93 3.58 -32.42
N LEU A 255 -30.71 4.60 -33.23
CA LEU A 255 -31.75 5.57 -33.62
C LEU A 255 -32.82 4.93 -34.52
N VAL A 256 -32.40 4.06 -35.44
CA VAL A 256 -33.32 3.34 -36.34
C VAL A 256 -34.24 2.39 -35.58
N SER A 257 -33.72 1.66 -34.58
CA SER A 257 -34.55 0.75 -33.78
C SER A 257 -35.59 1.50 -32.93
N LEU A 258 -35.24 2.68 -32.44
CA LEU A 258 -36.14 3.55 -31.67
C LEU A 258 -37.28 4.10 -32.54
N PHE A 259 -36.99 4.51 -33.78
CA PHE A 259 -38.02 4.93 -34.74
C PHE A 259 -38.98 3.80 -35.12
N ALA A 260 -38.47 2.59 -35.34
CA ALA A 260 -39.32 1.44 -35.65
C ALA A 260 -40.28 1.10 -34.50
N ALA A 261 -39.79 1.11 -33.26
CA ALA A 261 -40.62 0.88 -32.08
C ALA A 261 -41.70 1.96 -31.90
N ALA A 262 -41.35 3.24 -32.09
CA ALA A 262 -42.30 4.35 -32.01
C ALA A 262 -43.37 4.31 -33.11
N ALA A 263 -43.01 3.89 -34.33
CA ALA A 263 -43.97 3.73 -35.42
C ALA A 263 -44.98 2.61 -35.13
N ALA A 264 -44.53 1.49 -34.55
CA ALA A 264 -45.40 0.37 -34.19
C ALA A 264 -46.42 0.78 -33.11
N THR A 265 -45.99 1.50 -32.07
CA THR A 265 -46.89 1.98 -31.01
C THR A 265 -47.87 3.03 -31.53
N ALA A 266 -47.42 3.95 -32.39
CA ALA A 266 -48.29 4.94 -33.03
C ALA A 266 -49.35 4.28 -33.93
N ALA A 267 -48.97 3.24 -34.69
CA ALA A 267 -49.91 2.48 -35.52
C ALA A 267 -50.97 1.77 -34.68
N MET A 268 -50.58 1.13 -33.57
CA MET A 268 -51.53 0.52 -32.65
C MET A 268 -52.46 1.55 -32.00
N ALA A 269 -51.93 2.70 -31.60
CA ALA A 269 -52.74 3.79 -31.03
C ALA A 269 -53.74 4.35 -32.05
N ALA A 270 -53.32 4.56 -33.30
CA ALA A 270 -54.18 5.03 -34.39
C ALA A 270 -55.27 4.00 -34.72
N TYR A 271 -54.95 2.71 -34.68
CA TYR A 271 -55.91 1.63 -34.88
C TYR A 271 -56.93 1.57 -33.71
N ALA A 272 -56.46 1.68 -32.48
CA ALA A 272 -57.29 1.70 -31.28
C ALA A 272 -58.21 2.93 -31.22
N TYR A 273 -57.83 4.07 -31.81
CA TYR A 273 -58.70 5.25 -31.84
C TYR A 273 -59.99 5.07 -32.65
N ARG A 274 -60.07 4.02 -33.49
CA ARG A 274 -61.28 3.67 -34.25
C ARG A 274 -62.29 2.81 -33.46
N THR A 275 -61.94 2.31 -32.28
CA THR A 275 -62.89 1.52 -31.47
C THR A 275 -63.80 2.42 -30.63
N TYR A 276 -65.05 1.97 -30.42
CA TYR A 276 -66.09 2.73 -29.73
C TYR A 276 -65.74 3.04 -28.26
N SER A 277 -64.89 2.23 -27.63
CA SER A 277 -64.41 2.44 -26.26
C SER A 277 -63.48 3.65 -26.12
N ALA A 278 -62.68 3.96 -27.14
CA ALA A 278 -61.77 5.12 -27.13
C ALA A 278 -62.50 6.45 -27.42
N ARG A 279 -63.59 6.42 -28.19
CA ARG A 279 -64.37 7.63 -28.53
C ARG A 279 -65.25 8.15 -27.40
N ALA A 280 -65.67 7.28 -26.48
CA ALA A 280 -66.67 7.65 -25.48
C ALA A 280 -66.12 8.10 -24.12
N PHE A 281 -64.81 7.96 -23.83
CA PHE A 281 -64.18 8.33 -22.54
C PHE A 281 -65.06 7.99 -21.32
N ARG A 282 -65.70 6.81 -21.32
CA ARG A 282 -66.57 6.35 -20.22
C ARG A 282 -65.95 5.13 -19.57
N GLN A 283 -65.82 5.17 -18.25
CA GLN A 283 -65.35 4.05 -17.45
C GLN A 283 -66.27 2.84 -17.64
N VAL A 284 -65.67 1.70 -17.97
CA VAL A 284 -66.35 0.41 -18.06
C VAL A 284 -66.63 -0.06 -16.64
N ASP A 285 -67.87 0.07 -16.20
CA ASP A 285 -68.32 -0.41 -14.90
C ASP A 285 -68.80 -1.87 -15.01
N VAL A 286 -68.59 -2.68 -13.98
CA VAL A 286 -68.75 -4.16 -14.01
C VAL A 286 -70.16 -4.57 -14.40
N LEU A 287 -71.17 -3.80 -13.99
CA LEU A 287 -72.59 -4.02 -14.33
C LEU A 287 -72.85 -3.97 -15.84
N ARG A 288 -72.06 -3.19 -16.59
CA ARG A 288 -72.23 -3.06 -18.03
C ARG A 288 -71.59 -4.21 -18.79
N LEU A 289 -70.50 -4.77 -18.25
CA LEU A 289 -69.91 -6.02 -18.74
C LEU A 289 -70.90 -7.18 -18.60
N VAL A 290 -71.62 -7.25 -17.47
CA VAL A 290 -72.66 -8.26 -17.24
C VAL A 290 -73.85 -8.06 -18.17
N ALA A 291 -74.30 -6.81 -18.38
CA ALA A 291 -75.36 -6.50 -19.33
C ALA A 291 -75.01 -6.91 -20.77
N ASP A 292 -73.78 -6.61 -21.23
CA ASP A 292 -73.31 -7.01 -22.56
C ASP A 292 -73.17 -8.53 -22.70
N CYS A 293 -72.78 -9.25 -21.64
CA CYS A 293 -72.76 -10.71 -21.62
C CYS A 293 -74.17 -11.33 -21.66
N VAL A 294 -75.16 -10.73 -20.98
CA VAL A 294 -76.57 -11.19 -21.00
C VAL A 294 -77.21 -10.91 -22.36
N ASP A 295 -76.92 -9.77 -22.98
CA ASP A 295 -77.42 -9.46 -24.32
C ASP A 295 -76.81 -10.39 -25.38
N GLY A 296 -75.55 -10.79 -25.21
CA GLY A 296 -74.89 -11.83 -26.01
C GLY A 296 -75.48 -13.24 -25.86
N LEU A 297 -76.27 -13.51 -24.82
CA LEU A 297 -76.94 -14.80 -24.57
C LEU A 297 -78.37 -14.87 -25.14
N ARG A 298 -78.91 -13.77 -25.71
CA ARG A 298 -80.28 -13.73 -26.26
C ARG A 298 -80.38 -14.41 -27.63
N GLY A 299 -80.48 -15.74 -27.61
CA GLY A 299 -81.16 -16.51 -28.65
C GLY A 299 -82.54 -16.92 -28.13
N ALA A 300 -83.60 -16.37 -28.74
CA ALA A 300 -85.02 -16.66 -28.50
C ALA A 300 -85.72 -15.88 -27.36
N ASN A 301 -86.51 -14.90 -27.81
CA ASN A 301 -87.74 -14.37 -27.21
C ASN A 301 -87.63 -13.28 -26.11
N ALA A 302 -87.75 -12.04 -26.62
CA ALA A 302 -88.50 -10.91 -26.07
C ALA A 302 -88.19 -10.43 -24.64
N GLU A 303 -87.15 -9.61 -24.49
CA GLU A 303 -87.14 -8.51 -23.51
C GLU A 303 -86.30 -7.32 -24.04
N LYS A 304 -86.55 -6.12 -23.50
CA LYS A 304 -86.05 -4.81 -23.97
C LYS A 304 -84.52 -4.69 -24.12
N ASP A 305 -84.11 -3.80 -25.04
CA ASP A 305 -82.74 -3.34 -25.29
C ASP A 305 -82.13 -2.67 -24.04
N VAL A 306 -81.20 -3.36 -23.37
CA VAL A 306 -80.60 -2.95 -22.08
C VAL A 306 -79.42 -1.98 -22.29
N GLY A 307 -78.86 -1.92 -23.51
CA GLY A 307 -77.64 -1.16 -23.82
C GLY A 307 -77.77 0.36 -23.65
N GLY A 308 -79.01 0.88 -23.66
CA GLY A 308 -79.33 2.30 -23.52
C GLY A 308 -79.67 2.78 -22.10
N LEU A 309 -79.76 1.90 -21.11
CA LEU A 309 -80.25 2.27 -19.76
C LEU A 309 -79.21 3.06 -18.94
N SER A 310 -79.70 3.97 -18.10
CA SER A 310 -78.86 4.72 -17.15
C SER A 310 -78.47 3.84 -15.95
N ARG A 311 -77.45 4.23 -15.18
CA ARG A 311 -76.89 3.42 -14.08
C ARG A 311 -77.94 3.00 -13.03
N ALA A 312 -78.81 3.92 -12.62
CA ALA A 312 -79.86 3.64 -11.64
C ALA A 312 -80.92 2.68 -12.20
N GLU A 313 -81.21 2.76 -13.50
CA GLU A 313 -82.15 1.85 -14.18
C GLU A 313 -81.55 0.46 -14.34
N LEU A 314 -80.24 0.37 -14.64
CA LEU A 314 -79.46 -0.87 -14.73
C LEU A 314 -79.40 -1.61 -13.39
N GLU A 315 -79.22 -0.90 -12.28
CA GLU A 315 -79.26 -1.50 -10.94
C GLU A 315 -80.66 -2.03 -10.60
N SER A 316 -81.72 -1.31 -10.99
CA SER A 316 -83.11 -1.77 -10.80
C SER A 316 -83.51 -2.95 -11.70
N TRP A 317 -82.88 -3.06 -12.87
CA TRP A 317 -83.04 -4.20 -13.79
C TRP A 317 -82.27 -5.41 -13.24
N ALA A 318 -81.02 -5.23 -12.83
CA ALA A 318 -80.20 -6.28 -12.25
C ALA A 318 -80.81 -6.85 -10.95
N ALA A 319 -81.50 -6.03 -10.15
CA ALA A 319 -82.22 -6.49 -8.96
C ALA A 319 -83.41 -7.42 -9.27
N ARG A 320 -83.97 -7.34 -10.49
CA ARG A 320 -85.16 -8.10 -10.93
C ARG A 320 -84.83 -9.38 -11.68
N CYS A 321 -83.63 -9.50 -12.21
CA CYS A 321 -83.18 -10.71 -12.90
C CYS A 321 -82.56 -11.70 -11.92
N ARG A 322 -83.12 -12.92 -11.86
CA ARG A 322 -82.51 -14.03 -11.13
C ARG A 322 -82.09 -15.11 -12.12
N VAL A 323 -80.88 -15.61 -11.92
CA VAL A 323 -80.33 -16.67 -12.75
C VAL A 323 -80.70 -18.01 -12.11
N GLY A 324 -81.54 -18.78 -12.79
CA GLY A 324 -81.93 -20.14 -12.38
C GLY A 324 -81.11 -21.18 -13.14
N TYR A 325 -80.76 -22.28 -12.47
CA TYR A 325 -80.18 -23.46 -13.10
C TYR A 325 -81.25 -24.54 -13.15
N GLU A 326 -81.71 -24.90 -14.34
CA GLU A 326 -82.63 -26.01 -14.53
C GLU A 326 -81.82 -27.28 -14.83
N LYS A 327 -82.10 -28.35 -14.09
CA LYS A 327 -81.39 -29.63 -14.25
C LYS A 327 -82.24 -30.53 -15.14
N GLU A 328 -81.83 -30.68 -16.41
CA GLU A 328 -82.43 -31.66 -17.30
C GLU A 328 -82.20 -33.08 -16.75
N GLY A 329 -83.29 -33.84 -16.58
CA GLY A 329 -83.25 -35.21 -16.12
C GLY A 329 -82.76 -36.14 -17.22
N GLY A 330 -81.46 -36.44 -17.26
CA GLY A 330 -80.93 -37.51 -18.11
C GLY A 330 -79.44 -37.42 -18.40
N GLY A 331 -78.63 -37.97 -17.48
CA GLY A 331 -77.24 -38.45 -17.71
C GLY A 331 -76.33 -37.71 -18.69
N GLY A 332 -75.57 -36.72 -18.21
CA GLY A 332 -74.41 -36.13 -18.88
C GLY A 332 -74.43 -34.59 -18.81
N GLU A 333 -73.53 -34.00 -18.02
CA GLU A 333 -73.47 -32.56 -17.71
C GLU A 333 -73.47 -31.66 -18.96
N ASN A 334 -74.59 -31.00 -19.22
CA ASN A 334 -74.70 -29.70 -19.88
C ASN A 334 -75.87 -28.95 -19.23
N SER A 335 -75.58 -28.05 -18.29
CA SER A 335 -76.57 -27.16 -17.67
C SER A 335 -76.69 -25.89 -18.50
N TYR A 336 -77.87 -25.61 -19.05
CA TYR A 336 -78.15 -24.30 -19.63
C TYR A 336 -78.64 -23.34 -18.55
N VAL A 337 -78.23 -22.08 -18.67
CA VAL A 337 -78.57 -21.00 -17.75
C VAL A 337 -79.71 -20.22 -18.36
N ALA A 338 -80.90 -20.31 -17.77
CA ALA A 338 -82.01 -19.43 -18.10
C ALA A 338 -81.99 -18.25 -17.13
N ALA A 339 -81.85 -17.04 -17.67
CA ALA A 339 -82.08 -15.82 -16.91
C ALA A 339 -83.56 -15.47 -17.04
N GLU A 340 -84.31 -15.59 -15.94
CA GLU A 340 -85.67 -15.08 -15.87
C GLU A 340 -85.65 -13.75 -15.13
N CYS A 341 -86.12 -12.70 -15.81
CA CYS A 341 -86.31 -11.37 -15.26
C CYS A 341 -87.82 -11.18 -14.99
N TYR A 342 -88.18 -10.79 -13.76
CA TYR A 342 -89.57 -10.55 -13.36
C TYR A 342 -89.92 -9.06 -13.28
#